data_AF-A0A662RKU1-F1
#
_entry.id   AF-A0A662RKU1-F1
#
_cell.length_a   1.000
_cell.length_b   1.000
_cell.length_c   1.000
_cell.angle_alpha   90.00
_cell.angle_beta   90.00
_cell.angle_gamma   90.00
#
_symmetry.space_group_name_H-M   'P 1'
#
loop_
_entity.id
_entity.type
_entity.pdbx_description
1 polymer ?
#
loop_
_entity_poly.entity_id
_entity_poly.type
_entity_poly.pdbx_seq_one_letter_code
_entity_poly.pdbx_strand_id
1 'polypeptide(L)'
;MASILFGARINEKIAIQTYKAFERHGIDSPDKVIAAGWDELVKILDEGGYVRYDFSTATKLLEIAHRIKDKYGTLDNIYEQSTSTEDLECRLIEFKGIGRVTVQIFLRELRDVWQINPEVSNSARIAAEHLGIDLSQFSSSGELLAKIEAALVKLFIRYCKRQRCDKCPLRIVCKAAGEG
;
A
#
# COMPACT_ATOMS: atom_id res chain seq x y z
N MET A 1 -2.33 -6.68 5.28
CA MET A 1 -2.78 -5.68 6.29
C MET A 1 -2.16 -4.29 6.09
N ALA A 2 -0.83 -4.15 6.03
CA ALA A 2 -0.17 -2.84 5.90
C ALA A 2 -0.76 -1.97 4.77
N SER A 3 -0.93 -2.51 3.56
CA SER A 3 -1.53 -1.80 2.42
C SER A 3 -2.94 -1.24 2.68
N ILE A 4 -3.74 -1.91 3.52
CA ILE A 4 -5.08 -1.44 3.90
C ILE A 4 -4.98 -0.18 4.76
N LEU A 5 -4.08 -0.16 5.74
CA LEU A 5 -3.84 0.98 6.63
C LEU A 5 -3.25 2.16 5.86
N PHE A 6 -2.25 1.93 5.01
CA PHE A 6 -1.63 2.99 4.21
C PHE A 6 -2.50 3.49 3.04
N GLY A 7 -3.46 2.70 2.58
CA GLY A 7 -4.39 3.09 1.53
C GLY A 7 -5.52 4.01 2.00
N ALA A 8 -5.73 4.14 3.31
CA ALA A 8 -6.72 5.05 3.88
C ALA A 8 -6.21 6.50 3.89
N ARG A 9 -7.14 7.46 4.01
CA ARG A 9 -6.82 8.89 4.19
C ARG A 9 -6.39 9.17 5.63
N ILE A 10 -5.24 8.61 6.03
CA ILE A 10 -4.70 8.73 7.39
C ILE A 10 -3.23 9.16 7.39
N ASN A 11 -2.75 9.65 8.53
CA ASN A 11 -1.34 10.00 8.72
C ASN A 11 -0.46 8.75 8.64
N GLU A 12 0.62 8.83 7.85
CA GLU A 12 1.63 7.76 7.69
C GLU A 12 2.14 7.24 9.04
N LYS A 13 2.38 8.13 10.02
CA LYS A 13 2.85 7.73 11.35
C LYS A 13 1.83 6.86 12.09
N ILE A 14 0.54 7.19 11.99
CA ILE A 14 -0.54 6.41 12.61
C ILE A 14 -0.62 5.04 11.95
N ALA A 15 -0.56 4.97 10.62
CA ALA A 15 -0.56 3.70 9.89
C ALA A 15 0.62 2.80 10.30
N ILE A 16 1.83 3.35 10.45
CA ILE A 16 3.02 2.61 10.92
C ILE A 16 2.82 2.12 12.36
N GLN A 17 2.37 3.00 13.27
CA GLN A 17 2.16 2.65 14.67
C GLN A 17 1.11 1.55 14.83
N THR A 18 0.02 1.67 14.08
CA THR A 18 -1.06 0.67 14.04
C THR A 18 -0.55 -0.66 13.50
N TYR A 19 0.18 -0.67 12.38
CA TYR A 19 0.75 -1.90 11.85
C TYR A 19 1.67 -2.60 12.87
N LYS A 20 2.54 -1.84 13.54
CA LYS A 20 3.40 -2.38 14.61
C LYS A 20 2.61 -2.90 15.81
N ALA A 21 1.44 -2.34 16.11
CA ALA A 21 0.57 -2.88 17.15
C ALA A 21 0.08 -4.28 16.77
N PHE A 22 -0.43 -4.45 15.55
CA PHE A 22 -0.80 -5.76 15.04
C PHE A 22 0.36 -6.78 15.09
N GLU A 23 1.58 -6.37 14.72
CA GLU A 23 2.77 -7.23 14.84
C GLU A 23 3.06 -7.63 16.30
N ARG A 24 2.97 -6.70 17.26
CA ARG A 24 3.16 -7.00 18.68
C ARG A 24 2.14 -8.00 19.23
N HIS A 25 0.90 -7.92 18.74
CA HIS A 25 -0.17 -8.87 19.06
C HIS A 25 -0.10 -10.16 18.22
N GLY A 26 0.87 -10.27 17.32
CA GLY A 26 1.09 -11.45 16.48
C GLY A 26 0.01 -11.70 15.44
N ILE A 27 -0.85 -10.71 15.15
CA ILE A 27 -1.94 -10.81 14.17
C ILE A 27 -1.39 -10.40 12.80
N ASP A 28 -1.08 -11.39 11.96
CA ASP A 28 -0.41 -11.19 10.67
C ASP A 28 -1.04 -11.98 9.52
N SER A 29 -2.04 -12.84 9.79
CA SER A 29 -2.68 -13.71 8.79
C SER A 29 -4.21 -13.63 8.85
N PRO A 30 -4.92 -14.00 7.76
CA PRO A 30 -6.39 -14.06 7.76
C PRO A 30 -6.96 -14.90 8.91
N ASP A 31 -6.38 -16.06 9.18
CA ASP A 31 -6.83 -16.96 10.26
C ASP A 31 -6.69 -16.29 11.64
N LYS A 32 -5.58 -15.58 11.89
CA LYS A 32 -5.38 -14.85 13.14
C LYS A 32 -6.29 -13.63 13.27
N VAL A 33 -6.56 -12.93 12.17
CA VAL A 33 -7.52 -11.82 12.14
C VAL A 33 -8.93 -12.31 12.50
N ILE A 34 -9.35 -13.45 11.93
CA ILE A 34 -10.64 -14.06 12.25
C ILE A 34 -10.69 -14.51 13.72
N ALA A 35 -9.63 -15.18 14.19
CA ALA A 35 -9.56 -15.70 15.56
C ALA A 35 -9.57 -14.58 16.62
N ALA A 36 -8.94 -13.43 16.33
CA ALA A 36 -8.95 -12.27 17.23
C ALA A 36 -10.36 -11.67 17.40
N GLY A 37 -11.19 -11.74 16.35
CA GLY A 37 -12.54 -11.19 16.38
C GLY A 37 -12.57 -9.67 16.42
N TRP A 38 -13.78 -9.10 16.34
CA TRP A 38 -13.95 -7.67 16.11
C TRP A 38 -13.41 -6.81 17.27
N ASP A 39 -13.72 -7.18 18.52
CA ASP A 39 -13.35 -6.38 19.70
C ASP A 39 -11.83 -6.24 19.88
N GLU A 40 -11.07 -7.32 19.69
CA GLU A 40 -9.61 -7.27 19.81
C GLU A 40 -8.98 -6.46 18.67
N LEU A 41 -9.51 -6.58 17.45
CA LEU A 41 -9.04 -5.77 16.32
C LEU A 41 -9.25 -4.27 16.58
N VAL A 42 -10.41 -3.88 17.12
CA VAL A 42 -10.69 -2.49 17.52
C VAL A 42 -9.70 -2.01 18.56
N LYS A 43 -9.47 -2.78 19.62
CA LYS A 43 -8.51 -2.44 20.67
C LYS A 43 -7.09 -2.23 20.13
N ILE A 44 -6.65 -3.06 19.18
CA ILE A 44 -5.32 -2.93 18.54
C ILE A 44 -5.27 -1.70 17.63
N LEU A 45 -6.35 -1.41 16.91
CA LEU A 45 -6.49 -0.21 16.09
C LEU A 45 -6.41 1.06 16.97
N ASP A 46 -7.05 1.06 18.13
CA ASP A 46 -7.00 2.15 19.11
C ASP A 46 -5.60 2.34 19.69
N GLU A 47 -4.91 1.26 20.08
CA GLU A 47 -3.50 1.30 20.51
C GLU A 47 -2.61 1.95 19.43
N GLY A 48 -2.93 1.69 18.17
CA GLY A 48 -2.25 2.27 17.00
C GLY A 48 -2.57 3.75 16.72
N GLY A 49 -3.54 4.34 17.42
CA GLY A 49 -4.05 5.70 17.18
C GLY A 49 -5.04 5.78 16.00
N TYR A 50 -5.60 4.67 15.55
CA TYR A 50 -6.53 4.57 14.41
C TYR A 50 -8.00 4.87 14.79
N VAL A 51 -8.23 5.49 15.96
CA VAL A 51 -9.53 5.73 16.63
C VAL A 51 -10.64 6.30 15.74
N ARG A 52 -10.32 7.09 14.71
CA ARG A 52 -11.35 7.66 13.82
C ARG A 52 -12.04 6.60 12.96
N TYR A 53 -11.37 5.49 12.69
CA TYR A 53 -11.77 4.50 11.70
C TYR A 53 -11.65 3.06 12.21
N ASP A 54 -11.32 2.88 13.49
CA ASP A 54 -11.17 1.62 14.21
C ASP A 54 -12.31 0.63 13.91
N PHE A 55 -13.56 0.96 14.20
CA PHE A 55 -14.73 0.10 14.02
C PHE A 55 -14.88 -0.33 12.56
N SER A 56 -14.88 0.64 11.64
CA SER A 56 -15.01 0.37 10.20
C SER A 56 -13.84 -0.47 9.65
N THR A 57 -12.64 -0.29 10.22
CA THR A 57 -11.44 -0.99 9.78
C THR A 57 -11.41 -2.40 10.34
N ALA A 58 -11.82 -2.61 11.59
CA ALA A 58 -11.99 -3.94 12.17
C ALA A 58 -13.01 -4.77 11.38
N THR A 59 -14.19 -4.21 11.07
CA THR A 59 -15.18 -4.86 10.22
C THR A 59 -14.61 -5.20 8.85
N LYS A 60 -13.92 -4.25 8.21
CA LYS A 60 -13.30 -4.47 6.89
C LYS A 60 -12.23 -5.56 6.92
N LEU A 61 -11.38 -5.60 7.95
CA LEU A 61 -10.34 -6.62 8.09
C LEU A 61 -10.95 -8.02 8.22
N LEU A 62 -12.01 -8.17 9.02
CA LEU A 62 -12.75 -9.44 9.14
C LEU A 62 -13.43 -9.84 7.83
N GLU A 63 -14.15 -8.92 7.18
CA GLU A 63 -14.81 -9.19 5.89
C GLU A 63 -13.80 -9.68 4.84
N ILE A 64 -12.62 -9.06 4.77
CA ILE A 64 -11.55 -9.46 3.85
C ILE A 64 -10.99 -10.83 4.25
N ALA A 65 -10.68 -11.04 5.53
CA ALA A 65 -10.10 -12.29 6.01
C ALA A 65 -11.04 -13.46 5.73
N HIS A 66 -12.33 -13.34 6.07
CA HIS A 66 -13.35 -14.35 5.75
C HIS A 66 -13.43 -14.60 4.25
N ARG A 67 -13.52 -13.55 3.42
CA ARG A 67 -13.60 -13.72 1.97
C ARG A 67 -12.36 -14.42 1.38
N ILE A 68 -11.16 -14.14 1.90
CA ILE A 68 -9.95 -14.88 1.51
C ILE A 68 -10.13 -16.36 1.85
N LYS A 69 -10.51 -16.69 3.09
CA LYS A 69 -10.68 -18.08 3.53
C LYS A 69 -11.76 -18.82 2.73
N ASP A 70 -12.91 -18.19 2.53
CA ASP A 70 -14.09 -18.84 1.93
C ASP A 70 -13.94 -19.03 0.41
N LYS A 71 -13.41 -18.02 -0.30
CA LYS A 71 -13.32 -18.04 -1.77
C LYS A 71 -12.00 -18.62 -2.28
N TYR A 72 -10.91 -18.43 -1.53
CA TYR A 72 -9.56 -18.74 -2.01
C TYR A 72 -8.79 -19.66 -1.06
N GLY A 73 -9.14 -19.77 0.22
CA GLY A 73 -8.39 -20.51 1.24
C GLY A 73 -7.17 -19.76 1.76
N THR A 74 -6.32 -19.26 0.85
CA THR A 74 -5.11 -18.48 1.15
C THR A 74 -5.01 -17.24 0.25
N LEU A 75 -4.10 -16.33 0.60
CA LEU A 75 -3.81 -15.16 -0.23
C LEU A 75 -3.06 -15.54 -1.51
N ASP A 76 -2.15 -16.51 -1.43
CA ASP A 76 -1.39 -17.03 -2.57
C ASP A 76 -2.31 -17.67 -3.63
N ASN A 77 -3.39 -18.33 -3.20
CA ASN A 77 -4.37 -18.89 -4.13
C ASN A 77 -5.08 -17.82 -4.98
N ILE A 78 -5.15 -16.55 -4.52
CA ILE A 78 -5.66 -15.46 -5.37
C ILE A 78 -4.70 -15.25 -6.55
N TYR A 79 -3.39 -15.21 -6.27
CA TYR A 79 -2.35 -15.08 -7.28
C TYR A 79 -2.34 -16.29 -8.23
N GLU A 80 -2.32 -17.51 -7.70
CA GLU A 80 -2.30 -18.74 -8.50
C GLU A 80 -3.50 -18.88 -9.44
N GLN A 81 -4.67 -18.39 -9.03
CA GLN A 81 -5.88 -18.41 -9.85
C GLN A 81 -5.97 -17.23 -10.83
N SER A 82 -5.04 -16.29 -10.80
CA SER A 82 -5.02 -15.12 -11.68
C SER A 82 -4.27 -15.42 -12.97
N THR A 83 -4.83 -15.03 -14.12
CA THR A 83 -4.21 -15.29 -15.43
C THR A 83 -3.19 -14.22 -15.84
N SER A 84 -3.24 -13.05 -15.22
CA SER A 84 -2.31 -11.94 -15.45
C SER A 84 -2.22 -11.02 -14.23
N THR A 85 -1.31 -10.04 -14.27
CA THR A 85 -1.24 -9.00 -13.22
C THR A 85 -2.53 -8.19 -13.16
N GLU A 86 -3.15 -7.91 -14.31
CA GLU A 86 -4.41 -7.17 -14.42
C GLU A 86 -5.60 -7.97 -13.87
N ASP A 87 -5.65 -9.29 -14.09
CA ASP A 87 -6.67 -10.16 -13.46
C ASP A 87 -6.50 -10.17 -11.93
N LEU A 88 -5.27 -10.27 -11.45
CA LEU A 88 -4.96 -10.18 -10.02
C LEU A 88 -5.41 -8.85 -9.43
N GLU A 89 -5.12 -7.73 -10.10
CA GLU A 89 -5.58 -6.40 -9.68
C GLU A 89 -7.12 -6.34 -9.61
N CYS A 90 -7.81 -6.83 -10.64
CA CYS A 90 -9.27 -6.89 -10.67
C CYS A 90 -9.81 -7.67 -9.47
N ARG A 91 -9.32 -8.88 -9.24
CA ARG A 91 -9.74 -9.74 -8.12
C ARG A 91 -9.52 -9.09 -6.76
N LEU A 92 -8.39 -8.42 -6.57
CA LEU A 92 -8.09 -7.70 -5.33
C LEU A 92 -9.01 -6.49 -5.12
N ILE A 93 -9.38 -5.77 -6.19
CA ILE A 93 -10.33 -4.65 -6.13
C ILE A 93 -11.75 -5.12 -5.78
N GLU A 94 -12.14 -6.35 -6.12
CA GLU A 94 -13.47 -6.86 -5.77
C GLU A 94 -13.70 -6.96 -4.25
N PHE A 95 -12.64 -7.02 -3.44
CA PHE A 95 -12.77 -7.01 -1.99
C PHE A 95 -13.34 -5.67 -1.52
N LYS A 96 -14.47 -5.73 -0.81
CA LYS A 96 -15.18 -4.53 -0.37
C LYS A 96 -14.26 -3.60 0.43
N GLY A 97 -14.24 -2.34 0.02
CA GLY A 97 -13.39 -1.30 0.62
C GLY A 97 -11.92 -1.34 0.20
N ILE A 98 -11.48 -2.28 -0.63
CA ILE A 98 -10.14 -2.25 -1.26
C ILE A 98 -10.21 -1.42 -2.53
N GLY A 99 -9.42 -0.34 -2.57
CA GLY A 99 -9.32 0.54 -3.73
C GLY A 99 -8.02 0.34 -4.50
N ARG A 100 -7.95 0.92 -5.70
CA ARG A 100 -6.76 0.86 -6.58
C ARG A 100 -5.46 1.24 -5.87
N VAL A 101 -5.48 2.27 -5.01
CA VAL A 101 -4.29 2.68 -4.24
C VAL A 101 -3.82 1.58 -3.28
N THR A 102 -4.74 0.91 -2.58
CA THR A 102 -4.40 -0.21 -1.69
C THR A 102 -3.81 -1.38 -2.47
N VAL A 103 -4.40 -1.72 -3.62
CA VAL A 103 -3.89 -2.78 -4.50
C VAL A 103 -2.51 -2.44 -5.03
N GLN A 104 -2.31 -1.21 -5.49
CA GLN A 104 -1.01 -0.74 -5.97
C GLN A 104 0.08 -0.80 -4.89
N ILE A 105 -0.23 -0.35 -3.66
CA ILE A 105 0.72 -0.48 -2.53
C ILE A 105 1.01 -1.95 -2.25
N PHE A 106 0.00 -2.81 -2.28
CA PHE A 106 0.16 -4.23 -2.00
C PHE A 106 1.02 -4.94 -3.04
N LEU A 107 0.69 -4.82 -4.33
CA LEU A 107 1.41 -5.48 -5.42
C LEU A 107 2.82 -4.93 -5.63
N ARG A 108 3.04 -3.64 -5.34
CA ARG A 108 4.39 -3.06 -5.36
C ARG A 108 5.36 -3.82 -4.46
N GLU A 109 4.93 -4.22 -3.26
CA GLU A 109 5.80 -4.95 -2.31
C GLU A 109 5.98 -6.43 -2.69
N LEU A 110 5.19 -6.96 -3.63
CA LEU A 110 5.21 -8.36 -4.03
C LEU A 110 5.92 -8.62 -5.37
N ARG A 111 6.55 -7.60 -5.97
CA ARG A 111 7.26 -7.71 -7.26
C ARG A 111 8.34 -8.80 -7.30
N ASP A 112 9.00 -9.07 -6.17
CA ASP A 112 10.01 -10.13 -6.04
C ASP A 112 9.47 -11.41 -5.35
N VAL A 113 8.19 -11.41 -4.97
CA VAL A 113 7.53 -12.55 -4.32
C VAL A 113 6.70 -13.33 -5.34
N TRP A 114 5.95 -12.62 -6.18
CA TRP A 114 5.13 -13.18 -7.25
C TRP A 114 5.66 -12.73 -8.61
N GLN A 115 5.46 -13.56 -9.65
CA GLN A 115 5.79 -13.17 -11.02
C GLN A 115 4.71 -12.22 -11.55
N ILE A 116 4.79 -10.96 -11.14
CA ILE A 116 3.86 -9.89 -11.48
C ILE A 116 4.61 -8.65 -11.94
N ASN A 117 3.99 -7.81 -12.76
CA ASN A 117 4.58 -6.55 -13.20
C ASN A 117 3.58 -5.39 -13.06
N PRO A 118 3.16 -5.03 -11.83
CA PRO A 118 2.18 -3.97 -11.63
C PRO A 118 2.75 -2.63 -12.09
N GLU A 119 1.89 -1.77 -12.62
CA GLU A 119 2.33 -0.44 -13.06
C GLU A 119 2.86 0.40 -11.89
N VAL A 120 3.93 1.14 -12.15
CA VAL A 120 4.42 2.15 -11.22
C VAL A 120 3.38 3.25 -11.07
N SER A 121 3.11 3.65 -9.82
CA SER A 121 2.14 4.69 -9.50
C SER A 121 2.36 5.98 -10.26
N ASN A 122 1.26 6.59 -10.68
CA ASN A 122 1.29 7.87 -11.39
C ASN A 122 2.03 8.96 -10.58
N SER A 123 1.87 8.95 -9.25
CA SER A 123 2.61 9.86 -8.36
C SER A 123 4.12 9.65 -8.43
N ALA A 124 4.59 8.40 -8.46
CA ALA A 124 6.01 8.12 -8.63
C ALA A 124 6.50 8.47 -10.04
N ARG A 125 5.72 8.16 -11.09
CA ARG A 125 6.05 8.51 -12.47
C ARG A 125 6.28 10.01 -12.66
N ILE A 126 5.35 10.84 -12.18
CA ILE A 126 5.47 12.31 -12.26
C ILE A 126 6.72 12.80 -11.51
N ALA A 127 6.95 12.30 -10.29
CA ALA A 127 8.13 12.68 -9.52
C ALA A 127 9.44 12.22 -10.18
N ALA A 128 9.46 11.03 -10.79
CA ALA A 128 10.61 10.55 -11.56
C ALA A 128 10.89 11.42 -12.77
N GLU A 129 9.85 11.79 -13.53
CA GLU A 129 9.95 12.67 -14.69
C GLU A 129 10.53 14.03 -14.32
N HIS A 130 10.04 14.66 -13.24
CA HIS A 130 10.57 15.92 -12.72
C HIS A 130 12.06 15.84 -12.36
N LEU A 131 12.52 14.69 -11.88
CA LEU A 131 13.91 14.44 -11.50
C LEU A 131 14.77 13.90 -12.67
N GLY A 132 14.16 13.64 -13.84
CA GLY A 132 14.82 13.00 -14.97
C GLY A 132 15.29 11.56 -14.67
N ILE A 133 14.61 10.85 -13.77
CA ILE A 133 14.90 9.46 -13.42
C ILE A 133 14.15 8.55 -14.40
N ASP A 134 14.89 7.73 -15.13
CA ASP A 134 14.32 6.66 -15.95
C ASP A 134 14.12 5.39 -15.10
N LEU A 135 12.85 5.10 -14.79
CA LEU A 135 12.48 3.98 -13.94
C LEU A 135 12.74 2.61 -14.59
N SER A 136 12.86 2.54 -15.92
CA SER A 136 13.12 1.28 -16.63
C SER A 136 14.48 0.68 -16.26
N GLN A 137 15.43 1.51 -15.82
CA GLN A 137 16.76 1.10 -15.36
C GLN A 137 16.72 0.22 -14.10
N PHE A 138 15.60 0.23 -13.35
CA PHE A 138 15.43 -0.55 -12.13
C PHE A 138 14.49 -1.75 -12.32
N SER A 139 14.02 -2.01 -13.55
CA SER A 139 13.04 -3.06 -13.85
C SER A 139 13.54 -4.48 -13.58
N SER A 140 14.86 -4.67 -13.49
CA SER A 140 15.50 -5.97 -13.20
C SER A 140 15.45 -6.36 -11.72
N SER A 141 15.04 -5.45 -10.81
CA SER A 141 14.89 -5.74 -9.38
C SER A 141 13.58 -5.14 -8.87
N GLY A 142 12.62 -6.00 -8.54
CA GLY A 142 11.33 -5.59 -8.00
C GLY A 142 11.46 -4.88 -6.66
N GLU A 143 12.32 -5.35 -5.76
CA GLU A 143 12.58 -4.73 -4.46
C GLU A 143 13.16 -3.32 -4.60
N LEU A 144 14.15 -3.13 -5.48
CA LEU A 144 14.73 -1.82 -5.71
C LEU A 144 13.70 -0.87 -6.33
N LEU A 145 12.95 -1.33 -7.33
CA LEU A 145 11.89 -0.55 -7.95
C LEU A 145 10.80 -0.17 -6.94
N ALA A 146 10.40 -1.10 -6.05
CA ALA A 146 9.43 -0.85 -4.98
C ALA A 146 9.90 0.24 -4.01
N LYS A 147 11.17 0.19 -3.58
CA LYS A 147 11.78 1.20 -2.69
C LYS A 147 11.83 2.58 -3.36
N ILE A 148 12.26 2.64 -4.62
CA ILE A 148 12.31 3.88 -5.41
C ILE A 148 10.90 4.44 -5.59
N GLU A 149 9.96 3.61 -6.02
CA GLU A 149 8.56 3.99 -6.19
C GLU A 149 7.99 4.56 -4.88
N ALA A 150 8.17 3.88 -3.74
CA ALA A 150 7.70 4.35 -2.45
C ALA A 150 8.33 5.71 -2.04
N ALA A 151 9.62 5.90 -2.29
CA ALA A 151 10.31 7.17 -2.02
C ALA A 151 9.76 8.32 -2.89
N LEU A 152 9.55 8.07 -4.18
CA LEU A 152 9.00 9.04 -5.13
C LEU A 152 7.55 9.40 -4.80
N VAL A 153 6.72 8.44 -4.40
CA VAL A 153 5.35 8.71 -3.91
C VAL A 153 5.39 9.65 -2.70
N LYS A 154 6.28 9.41 -1.73
CA LYS A 154 6.41 10.27 -0.53
C LYS A 154 6.86 11.68 -0.91
N LEU A 155 7.83 11.80 -1.82
CA LEU A 155 8.26 13.10 -2.35
C LEU A 155 7.09 13.83 -3.02
N PHE A 156 6.36 13.15 -3.90
CA PHE A 156 5.23 13.71 -4.64
C PHE A 156 4.14 14.24 -3.70
N ILE A 157 3.71 13.43 -2.74
CA ILE A 157 2.63 13.80 -1.80
C ILE A 157 3.04 14.99 -0.92
N ARG A 158 4.30 15.03 -0.47
CA ARG A 158 4.79 16.08 0.44
C ARG A 158 5.07 17.40 -0.28
N TYR A 159 5.60 17.34 -1.50
CA TYR A 159 6.10 18.52 -2.23
C TYR A 159 5.39 18.75 -3.55
N CYS A 160 5.54 17.87 -4.55
CA CYS A 160 5.11 18.11 -5.93
C CYS A 160 3.60 18.40 -6.03
N LYS A 161 2.77 17.55 -5.41
CA LYS A 161 1.30 17.70 -5.39
C LYS A 161 0.84 19.02 -4.78
N ARG A 162 1.64 19.58 -3.86
CA ARG A 162 1.34 20.81 -3.13
C ARG A 162 2.10 22.02 -3.67
N GLN A 163 2.83 21.85 -4.78
CA GLN A 163 3.69 22.87 -5.39
C GLN A 163 4.69 23.51 -4.41
N ARG A 164 5.16 22.76 -3.41
CA ARG A 164 6.14 23.23 -2.41
C ARG A 164 7.57 23.06 -2.92
N CYS A 165 7.85 23.55 -4.13
CA CYS A 165 9.14 23.41 -4.78
C CYS A 165 10.24 24.14 -4.01
N ASP A 166 9.91 25.26 -3.38
CA ASP A 166 10.79 26.06 -2.52
C ASP A 166 11.39 25.27 -1.34
N LYS A 167 10.62 24.35 -0.76
CA LYS A 167 11.00 23.51 0.37
C LYS A 167 11.38 22.08 -0.04
N CYS A 168 11.35 21.77 -1.33
CA CYS A 168 11.66 20.44 -1.81
C CYS A 168 13.16 20.16 -1.65
N PRO A 169 13.55 19.07 -0.96
CA PRO A 169 14.97 18.74 -0.76
C PRO A 169 15.71 18.42 -2.07
N LEU A 170 14.96 18.12 -3.14
CA LEU A 170 15.51 17.81 -4.46
C LEU A 170 15.33 18.95 -5.46
N ARG A 171 15.00 20.18 -5.00
CA ARG A 171 14.79 21.35 -5.89
C ARG A 171 15.96 21.57 -6.85
N ILE A 172 17.19 21.45 -6.34
CA ILE A 172 18.43 21.75 -7.10
C ILE A 172 18.60 20.85 -8.32
N VAL A 173 18.09 19.62 -8.26
CA VAL A 173 18.21 18.62 -9.34
C VAL A 173 16.90 18.43 -10.12
N CYS A 174 15.84 19.14 -9.74
CA CYS A 174 14.51 19.02 -10.33
C CYS A 174 14.40 19.88 -11.59
N LYS A 175 14.11 19.26 -12.73
CA LYS A 175 13.94 19.92 -14.03
C LYS A 175 12.67 20.78 -14.10
N ALA A 176 11.66 20.44 -13.29
CA ALA A 176 10.39 21.18 -13.22
C ALA A 176 10.42 22.39 -12.25
N ALA A 177 11.53 22.64 -11.55
CA ALA A 177 11.61 23.66 -10.50
C ALA A 177 11.60 25.12 -10.99
N GLY A 178 11.51 25.35 -12.31
CA GLY A 178 11.48 26.67 -12.95
C GLY A 178 10.13 27.07 -13.56
N GLU A 179 9.08 26.24 -13.47
CA GLU A 179 7.78 26.48 -14.10
C GLU A 179 6.68 26.96 -13.13
N GLY A 180 7.06 27.47 -11.95
CA GLY A 180 6.15 27.91 -10.90
C GLY A 180 6.33 29.37 -10.49
#